data_AF-A0A1I0KAC7-F1
#
_entry.id   AF-A0A1I0KAC7-F1
#
_cell.length_a   1.000
_cell.length_b   1.000
_cell.length_c   1.000
_cell.angle_alpha   90.00
_cell.angle_beta   90.00
_cell.angle_gamma   90.00
#
_symmetry.space_group_name_H-M   'P 1'
#
loop_
_entity.id
_entity.type
_entity.pdbx_description
1 polymer ?
#
loop_
_entity_poly.entity_id
_entity_poly.type
_entity_poly.pdbx_seq_one_letter_code
_entity_poly.pdbx_strand_id
1 'polypeptide(L)'
;MWLFFGIGAIVLASFGVVWAVQDKKAKWFRFLSLSFTALTICAFYSDGASMVVKEEWSGLMDIMPTVSKALWVCTIASIVVNSISLLGEKIKDSGR
;
A
#
# COMPACT_ATOMS: atom_id res chain seq x y z
N MET A 1 0.76 -9.04 12.76
CA MET A 1 0.55 -9.57 11.39
C MET A 1 0.56 -8.50 10.29
N TRP A 2 0.11 -7.27 10.58
CA TRP A 2 0.18 -6.13 9.65
C TRP A 2 1.58 -5.81 9.08
N LEU A 3 2.64 -5.91 9.87
CA LEU A 3 4.03 -5.70 9.40
C LEU A 3 4.41 -6.66 8.25
N PHE A 4 3.89 -7.89 8.29
CA PHE A 4 4.16 -8.88 7.24
C PHE A 4 3.51 -8.47 5.91
N PHE A 5 2.28 -7.96 5.97
CA PHE A 5 1.59 -7.38 4.81
C PHE A 5 2.27 -6.09 4.34
N GLY A 6 2.71 -5.22 5.26
CA GLY A 6 3.39 -3.97 4.93
C GLY A 6 4.74 -4.21 4.23
N ILE A 7 5.57 -5.12 4.73
CA ILE A 7 6.84 -5.49 4.10
C ILE A 7 6.57 -6.12 2.73
N GLY A 8 5.58 -7.03 2.63
CA GLY A 8 5.16 -7.61 1.35
C GLY A 8 4.70 -6.56 0.33
N ALA A 9 3.97 -5.53 0.78
CA ALA A 9 3.51 -4.42 -0.06
C ALA A 9 4.69 -3.61 -0.62
N ILE A 10 5.70 -3.32 0.20
CA ILE A 10 6.90 -2.57 -0.22
C ILE A 10 7.70 -3.37 -1.24
N VAL A 11 7.88 -4.69 -1.01
CA VAL A 11 8.59 -5.58 -1.94
C VAL A 11 7.84 -5.67 -3.27
N LEU A 12 6.51 -5.88 -3.25
CA LEU A 12 5.70 -5.93 -4.46
C LEU A 12 5.63 -4.59 -5.21
N ALA A 13 5.57 -3.47 -4.49
CA ALA A 13 5.59 -2.13 -5.08
C ALA A 13 6.93 -1.84 -5.75
N SER A 14 8.04 -2.13 -5.09
CA SER A 14 9.39 -1.94 -5.64
C SER A 14 9.64 -2.84 -6.86
N PHE A 15 9.25 -4.11 -6.79
CA PHE A 15 9.32 -5.02 -7.95
C PHE A 15 8.40 -4.58 -9.10
N GLY A 16 7.19 -4.09 -8.77
CA GLY A 16 6.23 -3.56 -9.73
C GLY A 16 6.71 -2.30 -10.44
N VAL A 17 7.39 -1.39 -9.74
CA VAL A 17 8.00 -0.19 -10.34
C VAL A 17 9.16 -0.57 -11.26
N VAL A 18 10.05 -1.47 -10.82
CA VAL A 18 11.18 -1.97 -11.64
C VAL A 18 10.70 -2.65 -12.92
N TRP A 19 9.59 -3.40 -12.86
CA TRP A 19 9.00 -4.02 -14.06
C TRP A 19 8.16 -3.06 -14.91
N ALA A 20 7.51 -2.06 -14.30
CA ALA A 20 6.81 -1.00 -15.03
C ALA A 20 7.77 -0.14 -15.87
N VAL A 21 8.98 0.11 -15.37
CA VAL A 21 10.05 0.79 -16.12
C VAL A 21 10.56 -0.07 -17.29
N GLN A 22 10.38 -1.40 -17.25
CA GLN A 22 10.79 -2.34 -18.30
C GLN A 22 9.70 -2.68 -19.33
N ASP A 23 8.60 -1.91 -19.39
CA ASP A 23 7.50 -2.01 -20.39
C ASP A 23 6.83 -3.41 -20.49
N LYS A 24 7.00 -4.30 -19.48
CA LYS A 24 6.35 -5.62 -19.44
C LYS A 24 5.18 -5.63 -18.46
N LYS A 25 3.97 -5.83 -18.99
CA LYS A 25 2.68 -6.18 -18.32
C LYS A 25 2.58 -5.81 -16.82
N ALA A 26 2.74 -4.53 -16.51
CA ALA A 26 2.71 -4.01 -15.13
C ALA A 26 1.31 -3.97 -14.49
N LYS A 27 0.22 -4.22 -15.24
CA LYS A 27 -1.17 -4.12 -14.74
C LYS A 27 -1.45 -5.01 -13.51
N TRP A 28 -0.96 -6.25 -13.53
CA TRP A 28 -1.20 -7.19 -12.42
C TRP A 28 -0.45 -6.78 -11.15
N PHE A 29 0.80 -6.33 -11.27
CA PHE A 29 1.59 -5.85 -10.12
C PHE A 29 0.97 -4.63 -9.45
N ARG A 30 0.30 -3.79 -10.24
CA ARG A 30 -0.35 -2.55 -9.76
C ARG A 30 -1.60 -2.84 -8.95
N PHE A 31 -2.46 -3.72 -9.46
CA PHE A 31 -3.61 -4.20 -8.70
C PHE A 31 -3.18 -4.94 -7.42
N LEU A 32 -2.12 -5.76 -7.52
CA LEU A 32 -1.62 -6.54 -6.40
C LEU A 32 -0.99 -5.66 -5.32
N SER A 33 -0.21 -4.64 -5.70
CA SER A 33 0.38 -3.67 -4.78
C SER A 33 -0.70 -2.86 -4.04
N LEU A 34 -1.70 -2.33 -4.76
CA LEU A 34 -2.80 -1.58 -4.13
C LEU A 34 -3.63 -2.46 -3.18
N SER A 35 -3.89 -3.72 -3.59
CA SER A 35 -4.58 -4.70 -2.74
C SER A 35 -3.79 -5.01 -1.47
N PHE A 36 -2.46 -5.17 -1.57
CA PHE A 36 -1.59 -5.38 -0.41
C PHE A 36 -1.56 -4.16 0.52
N THR A 37 -1.55 -2.94 -0.02
CA THR A 37 -1.66 -1.71 0.77
C THR A 37 -2.99 -1.67 1.52
N ALA A 38 -4.11 -2.01 0.86
CA ALA A 38 -5.43 -2.08 1.51
C ALA A 38 -5.48 -3.16 2.61
N LEU A 39 -4.96 -4.37 2.34
CA LEU A 39 -4.87 -5.42 3.36
C LEU A 39 -4.02 -5.00 4.56
N THR A 40 -2.94 -4.25 4.33
CA THR A 40 -2.07 -3.73 5.41
C THR A 40 -2.84 -2.77 6.32
N ILE A 41 -3.64 -1.87 5.75
CA ILE A 41 -4.49 -0.94 6.51
C ILE A 41 -5.55 -1.72 7.31
N CYS A 42 -6.23 -2.68 6.68
CA CYS A 42 -7.23 -3.52 7.36
C CYS A 42 -6.60 -4.33 8.52
N ALA A 43 -5.42 -4.90 8.29
CA ALA A 43 -4.69 -5.63 9.32
C ALA A 43 -4.25 -4.72 10.47
N PHE A 44 -3.76 -3.50 10.17
CA PHE A 44 -3.42 -2.51 11.19
C PHE A 44 -4.63 -2.13 12.04
N TYR A 45 -5.75 -1.85 11.38
CA TYR A 45 -6.99 -1.49 12.07
C TYR A 45 -7.48 -2.62 12.99
N SER A 46 -7.44 -3.87 12.51
CA SER A 46 -7.80 -5.04 13.31
C SER A 46 -6.88 -5.23 14.53
N ASP A 47 -5.57 -4.99 14.35
CA ASP A 47 -4.56 -5.03 15.43
C ASP A 47 -4.85 -3.96 16.50
N GLY A 48 -5.10 -2.73 16.07
CA GLY A 48 -5.51 -1.63 16.95
C GLY A 48 -6.82 -1.90 17.67
N ALA A 49 -7.83 -2.45 16.99
CA ALA A 49 -9.09 -2.85 17.61
C ALA A 49 -8.89 -3.97 18.64
N SER A 50 -7.99 -4.93 18.40
CA SER A 50 -7.67 -5.95 19.39
C SER A 50 -6.99 -5.36 20.63
N MET A 51 -6.15 -4.33 20.48
CA MET A 51 -5.52 -3.64 21.61
C MET A 51 -6.54 -2.85 22.44
N VAL A 52 -7.54 -2.24 21.79
CA VAL A 52 -8.70 -1.60 22.46
C VAL A 52 -9.46 -2.62 23.30
N VAL A 53 -9.77 -3.80 22.74
CA VAL A 53 -10.48 -4.88 23.45
C VAL A 53 -9.66 -5.44 24.63
N LYS A 54 -8.33 -5.41 24.53
CA LYS A 54 -7.41 -5.85 25.59
C LYS A 54 -7.06 -4.76 26.61
N GLU A 55 -7.65 -3.57 26.48
CA GLU A 55 -7.38 -2.40 27.34
C GLU A 55 -5.90 -1.96 27.37
N GLU A 56 -5.15 -2.25 26.30
CA GLU A 56 -3.74 -1.90 26.13
C GLU A 56 -3.58 -0.46 25.60
N TRP A 57 -4.21 0.50 26.29
CA TRP A 57 -4.32 1.89 25.86
C TRP A 57 -2.95 2.59 25.74
N SER A 58 -2.00 2.23 26.61
CA SER A 58 -0.66 2.80 26.60
C SER A 58 0.11 2.45 25.33
N GLY A 59 0.04 1.18 24.90
CA GLY A 59 0.66 0.75 23.63
C GLY A 59 -0.06 1.34 22.42
N LEU A 60 -1.38 1.45 22.49
CA LEU A 60 -2.18 2.05 21.43
C LEU A 60 -1.83 3.53 21.22
N MET A 61 -1.66 4.31 22.30
CA MET A 61 -1.33 5.73 22.23
C MET A 61 0.06 6.01 21.64
N ASP A 62 1.01 5.09 21.79
CA ASP A 62 2.35 5.25 21.22
C ASP A 62 2.41 4.86 19.73
N ILE A 63 1.73 3.77 19.37
CA ILE A 63 1.79 3.18 18.03
C ILE A 63 0.83 3.89 17.06
N MET A 64 -0.40 4.19 17.50
CA MET A 64 -1.46 4.69 16.62
C MET A 64 -1.10 6.01 15.92
N PRO A 65 -0.55 7.04 16.60
CA PRO A 65 -0.27 8.33 15.95
C PRO A 65 0.84 8.20 14.90
N THR A 66 1.94 7.55 15.28
CA THR A 66 3.14 7.44 14.44
C THR A 66 2.86 6.58 13.21
N VAL A 67 2.27 5.40 13.40
CA VAL A 67 2.14 4.46 12.29
C VAL A 67 0.93 4.77 11.41
N SER A 68 -0.15 5.35 11.95
CA SER A 68 -1.26 5.86 11.14
C SER A 68 -0.79 6.93 10.16
N LYS A 69 0.06 7.88 10.62
CA LYS A 69 0.65 8.91 9.75
C LYS A 69 1.52 8.29 8.65
N ALA A 70 2.37 7.32 8.98
CA ALA A 70 3.21 6.63 8.01
C ALA A 70 2.38 5.86 6.96
N LEU A 71 1.33 5.14 7.39
CA LEU A 71 0.43 4.42 6.50
C LEU A 71 -0.32 5.37 5.56
N TRP A 72 -0.74 6.54 6.04
CA TRP A 72 -1.37 7.57 5.21
C TRP A 72 -0.44 8.03 4.08
N VAL A 73 0.83 8.33 4.41
CA VAL A 73 1.83 8.74 3.42
C VAL A 73 2.08 7.63 2.40
N CYS A 74 2.27 6.38 2.84
CA CYS A 74 2.45 5.23 1.96
C CYS A 74 1.23 4.97 1.05
N THR A 75 0.03 5.21 1.55
CA THR A 75 -1.21 5.01 0.80
C THR A 75 -1.38 6.09 -0.27
N ILE A 76 -1.14 7.36 0.06
CA ILE A 76 -1.12 8.44 -0.93
C ILE A 76 -0.09 8.13 -2.02
N ALA A 77 1.14 7.76 -1.63
CA ALA A 77 2.19 7.40 -2.58
C ALA A 77 1.76 6.24 -3.49
N SER A 78 1.15 5.19 -2.94
CA SER A 78 0.63 4.06 -3.71
C SER A 78 -0.44 4.50 -4.71
N ILE A 79 -1.39 5.35 -4.31
CA ILE A 79 -2.44 5.87 -5.19
C ILE A 79 -1.81 6.68 -6.32
N VAL A 80 -0.90 7.62 -6.01
CA VAL A 80 -0.23 8.48 -6.99
C VAL A 80 0.53 7.65 -8.04
N VAL A 81 1.34 6.68 -7.59
CA VAL A 81 2.11 5.81 -8.50
C VAL A 81 1.17 5.01 -9.41
N ASN A 82 0.10 4.45 -8.86
CA ASN A 82 -0.87 3.68 -9.64
C ASN A 82 -1.64 4.57 -10.65
N SER A 83 -2.03 5.77 -10.25
CA SER A 83 -2.76 6.75 -11.07
C SER A 83 -1.93 7.30 -12.24
N ILE A 84 -0.68 7.74 -12.00
CA ILE A 84 0.21 8.26 -13.06
C ILE A 84 0.39 7.22 -14.16
N SER A 85 0.61 5.98 -13.77
CA SER A 85 0.85 4.92 -14.72
C SER A 85 -0.43 4.55 -15.49
N LEU A 86 -1.64 4.79 -14.93
CA LEU A 86 -2.92 4.51 -15.60
C LEU A 86 -3.19 5.55 -16.70
N LEU A 87 -2.83 6.80 -16.43
CA LEU A 87 -2.87 7.90 -17.39
C LEU A 87 -1.85 7.70 -18.52
N GLY A 88 -0.65 7.21 -18.20
CA GLY A 88 0.38 6.89 -19.20
C GLY A 88 -0.03 5.79 -20.19
N GLU A 89 -0.69 4.73 -19.70
CA GLU A 89 -1.25 3.69 -20.58
C GLU A 89 -2.35 4.23 -21.49
N LYS A 90 -3.22 5.12 -20.98
CA LYS A 90 -4.31 5.72 -21.77
C LYS A 90 -3.79 6.55 -22.95
N ILE A 91 -2.68 7.27 -22.76
CA ILE A 91 -2.05 8.08 -23.82
C ILE A 91 -1.39 7.18 -24.88
N LYS A 92 -0.74 6.09 -24.46
CA LYS A 92 -0.06 5.14 -25.37
C LYS A 92 -1.02 4.28 -26.19
N ASP A 93 -2.28 4.17 -25.75
CA ASP A 93 -3.36 3.48 -26.46
C ASP A 93 -4.12 4.42 -27.41
N SER A 94 -4.31 5.69 -27.03
CA SER A 94 -5.01 6.70 -27.85
C SER A 94 -4.21 7.24 -29.05
N GLY A 95 -2.91 6.97 -29.12
CA GLY A 95 -2.03 7.37 -30.23
C GLY A 95 -1.72 6.25 -31.22
N ARG A 96 -2.43 5.11 -31.16
CA ARG A 96 -2.23 3.95 -32.02
C ARG A 96 -3.48 3.67 -32.85
#